data_AF-A0ABD0RN86-F1
#
_entry.id   AF-A0ABD0RN86-F1
#
_cell.length_a   1.000
_cell.length_b   1.000
_cell.length_c   1.000
_cell.angle_alpha   90.00
_cell.angle_beta   90.00
_cell.angle_gamma   90.00
#
_symmetry.space_group_name_H-M   'P 1'
#
loop_
_entity.id
_entity.type
_entity.pdbx_description
1 polymer ?
#
loop_
_entity_poly.entity_id
_entity_poly.type
_entity_poly.pdbx_seq_one_letter_code
_entity_poly.pdbx_strand_id
1 'polypeptide(L)'
;IVEKDRFQTLGDLRKQWTESGVETSRATVYRRVQEMGYRCRIPQVKPLLNQKRRQKRLTWATEKQHWTVAQWSKREMPKCLKSSVKYPQSVMVWGAMSAAGVGPLCFIKGRVNAASYQEILEHFMLPSAEKLYGDEDFIFQHDLAPAHSAKTTGKWFTDHGITVLNWPANSPDLNPIENLWDIVKRKLRDARPNTLDELKAAIEASWASITPQQCHRLIASMPRRIEAVISAKGFPTKY
;
A
#
# COMPACT_ATOMS: atom_id res chain seq x y z
N ILE A 1 33.74 -41.57 12.89
CA ILE A 1 33.36 -41.25 11.49
C ILE A 1 32.01 -40.54 11.48
N VAL A 2 30.95 -41.16 12.00
CA VAL A 2 29.59 -40.56 12.12
C VAL A 2 29.56 -39.25 12.94
N GLU A 3 30.46 -39.07 13.92
CA GLU A 3 30.51 -37.86 14.75
C GLU A 3 31.07 -36.62 14.03
N LYS A 4 31.89 -36.81 12.97
CA LYS A 4 32.51 -35.69 12.24
C LYS A 4 31.48 -34.94 11.39
N ASP A 5 30.50 -35.65 10.84
CA ASP A 5 29.36 -35.06 10.14
C ASP A 5 28.12 -35.96 10.30
N ARG A 6 27.14 -35.46 11.05
CA ARG A 6 25.91 -36.19 11.40
C ARG A 6 24.88 -36.25 10.28
N PHE A 7 25.14 -35.59 9.14
CA PHE A 7 24.26 -35.59 7.97
C PHE A 7 24.73 -36.52 6.85
N GLN A 8 25.84 -37.25 7.07
CA GLN A 8 26.35 -38.23 6.12
C GLN A 8 25.34 -39.35 5.88
N THR A 9 25.17 -39.72 4.62
CA THR A 9 24.33 -40.86 4.25
C THR A 9 25.07 -42.17 4.47
N LEU A 10 24.33 -43.28 4.53
CA LEU A 10 24.92 -44.63 4.55
C LEU A 10 25.79 -44.91 3.31
N GLY A 11 25.53 -44.22 2.19
CA GLY A 11 26.35 -44.30 0.99
C GLY A 11 27.70 -43.63 1.17
N ASP A 12 27.72 -42.45 1.80
CA ASP A 12 28.95 -41.70 2.09
C ASP A 12 29.84 -42.45 3.08
N LEU A 13 29.22 -43.04 4.11
CA LEU A 13 29.93 -43.87 5.08
C LEU A 13 30.52 -45.12 4.43
N ARG A 14 29.78 -45.78 3.53
CA ARG A 14 30.29 -46.92 2.76
C ARG A 14 31.50 -46.53 1.93
N LYS A 15 31.42 -45.41 1.20
CA LYS A 15 32.49 -44.91 0.34
C LYS A 15 33.77 -44.65 1.16
N GLN A 16 33.64 -44.01 2.33
CA GLN A 16 34.78 -43.74 3.23
C GLN A 16 35.42 -45.03 3.77
N TRP A 17 34.63 -46.06 4.08
CA TRP A 17 35.16 -47.35 4.53
C TRP A 17 35.89 -48.06 3.40
N THR A 18 35.36 -48.00 2.18
CA THR A 18 36.01 -48.56 0.98
C THR A 18 37.32 -47.84 0.66
N GLU A 19 37.36 -46.52 0.75
CA GLU A 19 38.60 -45.71 0.60
C GLU A 19 39.64 -46.02 1.69
N SER A 20 39.19 -46.49 2.85
CA SER A 20 40.05 -46.95 3.95
C SER A 20 40.45 -48.43 3.81
N GLY A 21 40.18 -49.05 2.66
CA GLY A 21 40.54 -50.45 2.36
C GLY A 21 39.53 -51.51 2.85
N VAL A 22 38.34 -51.10 3.31
CA VAL A 22 37.31 -52.01 3.83
C VAL A 22 36.12 -52.08 2.86
N GLU A 23 36.07 -53.15 2.06
CA GLU A 23 34.96 -53.39 1.13
C GLU A 23 33.73 -53.96 1.86
N THR A 24 32.61 -53.22 1.86
CA THR A 24 31.38 -53.63 2.57
C THR A 24 30.11 -53.23 1.84
N SER A 25 29.03 -53.98 2.09
CA SER A 25 27.69 -53.64 1.58
C SER A 25 27.03 -52.54 2.43
N ARG A 26 26.10 -51.79 1.84
CA ARG A 26 25.32 -50.75 2.55
C ARG A 26 24.56 -51.30 3.77
N ALA A 27 24.10 -52.55 3.70
CA ALA A 27 23.41 -53.22 4.80
C ALA A 27 24.35 -53.51 5.98
N THR A 28 25.62 -53.84 5.70
CA THR A 28 26.64 -54.02 6.74
C THR A 28 26.98 -52.69 7.41
N VAL A 29 27.14 -51.61 6.64
CA VAL A 29 27.32 -50.26 7.20
C VAL A 29 26.15 -49.87 8.11
N TYR A 30 24.91 -50.07 7.65
CA TYR A 30 23.71 -49.78 8.45
C TYR A 30 23.67 -50.54 9.78
N ARG A 31 23.94 -51.86 9.76
CA ARG A 31 23.96 -52.68 10.98
C ARG A 31 25.01 -52.20 11.97
N ARG A 32 26.24 -51.95 11.49
CA ARG A 32 27.33 -51.45 12.35
C ARG A 32 27.03 -50.06 12.94
N VAL A 33 26.41 -49.17 12.16
CA VAL A 33 25.96 -47.85 12.66
C VAL A 33 24.92 -47.99 13.78
N GLN A 34 23.99 -48.93 13.67
CA GLN A 34 23.01 -49.24 14.72
C GLN A 34 23.63 -49.92 15.94
N GLU A 35 24.57 -50.86 15.76
CA GLU A 35 25.33 -51.50 16.85
C GLU A 35 26.14 -50.49 17.65
N MET A 36 26.65 -49.45 16.99
CA MET A 36 27.31 -48.30 17.63
C MET A 36 26.34 -47.32 18.32
N GLY A 37 25.04 -47.62 18.34
CA GLY A 37 24.01 -46.84 19.03
C GLY A 37 23.44 -45.67 18.22
N TYR A 38 23.84 -45.47 16.96
CA TYR A 38 23.36 -44.37 16.14
C TYR A 38 22.03 -44.71 15.45
N ARG A 39 21.10 -43.76 15.45
CA ARG A 39 19.82 -43.85 14.75
C ARG A 39 19.71 -42.80 13.66
N CYS A 40 19.26 -43.21 12.48
CA CYS A 40 18.93 -42.28 11.41
C CYS A 40 17.66 -41.49 11.79
N ARG A 41 17.74 -40.15 11.82
CA ARG A 41 16.59 -39.26 12.04
C ARG A 41 16.52 -38.20 10.95
N ILE A 42 15.30 -37.78 10.63
CA ILE A 42 15.06 -36.66 9.71
C ILE A 42 15.45 -35.35 10.43
N PRO A 43 16.37 -34.56 9.86
CA PRO A 43 16.79 -33.31 10.48
C PRO A 43 15.65 -32.29 10.44
N GLN A 44 15.48 -31.57 11.55
CA GLN A 44 14.53 -30.48 11.64
C GLN A 44 15.13 -29.24 10.98
N VAL A 45 14.65 -28.90 9.78
CA VAL A 45 15.05 -27.68 9.07
C VAL A 45 14.38 -26.48 9.72
N LYS A 46 15.18 -25.57 10.30
CA LYS A 46 14.70 -24.34 10.93
C LYS A 46 15.41 -23.14 10.30
N PRO A 47 14.73 -21.99 10.15
CA PRO A 47 15.38 -20.78 9.65
C PRO A 47 16.57 -20.39 10.53
N LEU A 48 17.72 -20.14 9.91
CA LEU A 48 18.88 -19.59 10.61
C LEU A 48 18.59 -18.15 11.02
N LEU A 49 18.71 -17.88 12.32
CA LEU A 49 18.47 -16.55 12.88
C LEU A 49 19.81 -15.84 13.08
N ASN A 50 19.95 -14.65 12.49
CA ASN A 50 21.10 -13.78 12.75
C ASN A 50 21.07 -13.24 14.19
N GLN A 51 22.20 -12.72 14.67
CA GLN A 51 22.40 -12.28 16.05
C GLN A 51 21.35 -11.24 16.49
N LYS A 52 21.06 -10.24 15.65
CA LYS A 52 20.03 -9.22 15.93
C LYS A 52 18.65 -9.82 16.13
N ARG A 53 18.26 -10.81 15.32
CA ARG A 53 16.97 -11.52 15.43
C ARG A 53 16.94 -12.40 16.68
N ARG A 54 18.05 -13.04 17.04
CA ARG A 54 18.17 -13.84 18.28
C ARG A 54 17.97 -12.95 19.50
N GLN A 55 18.64 -11.80 19.57
CA GLN A 55 18.52 -10.87 20.70
C GLN A 55 17.08 -10.37 20.87
N LYS A 56 16.44 -9.94 19.78
CA LYS A 56 15.04 -9.50 19.81
C LYS A 56 14.09 -10.57 20.34
N ARG A 57 14.28 -11.83 19.92
CA ARG A 57 13.46 -12.95 20.40
C ARG A 57 13.70 -13.24 21.87
N LEU A 58 14.95 -13.17 22.32
CA LEU A 58 15.30 -13.39 23.72
C LEU A 58 14.66 -12.32 24.61
N THR A 59 14.86 -11.05 24.30
CA THR A 59 14.24 -9.93 25.02
C THR A 59 12.73 -10.09 25.10
N TRP A 60 12.07 -10.36 23.96
CA TRP A 60 10.62 -10.57 23.92
C TRP A 60 10.16 -11.77 24.78
N ALA A 61 10.88 -12.89 24.73
CA ALA A 61 10.53 -14.09 25.49
C ALA A 61 10.70 -13.86 27.00
N THR A 62 11.78 -13.21 27.41
CA THR A 62 12.04 -12.87 28.82
C THR A 62 10.98 -11.92 29.37
N GLU A 63 10.61 -10.88 28.63
CA GLU A 63 9.56 -9.94 29.03
C GLU A 63 8.18 -10.58 29.21
N LYS A 64 7.92 -11.70 28.53
CA LYS A 64 6.61 -12.37 28.49
C LYS A 64 6.61 -13.73 29.19
N GLN A 65 7.70 -14.09 29.87
CA GLN A 65 7.91 -15.39 30.50
C GLN A 65 6.87 -15.71 31.58
N HIS A 66 6.34 -14.69 32.26
CA HIS A 66 5.38 -14.84 33.37
C HIS A 66 3.93 -14.50 32.98
N TRP A 67 3.64 -14.36 31.69
CA TRP A 67 2.27 -14.10 31.25
C TRP A 67 1.36 -15.30 31.49
N THR A 68 0.23 -15.04 32.16
CA THR A 68 -0.84 -16.00 32.40
C THR A 68 -1.65 -16.26 31.12
N VAL A 69 -2.34 -17.41 31.05
CA VAL A 69 -3.25 -17.73 29.93
C VAL A 69 -4.27 -16.60 29.71
N ALA A 70 -4.79 -16.00 30.80
CA ALA A 70 -5.71 -14.86 30.72
C ALA A 70 -5.07 -13.60 30.10
N GLN A 71 -3.78 -13.34 30.31
CA GLN A 71 -3.07 -12.22 29.66
C GLN A 71 -2.82 -12.50 28.17
N TRP A 72 -2.57 -13.75 27.78
CA TRP A 72 -2.55 -14.16 26.37
C TRP A 72 -3.94 -14.10 25.71
N SER A 73 -5.00 -14.39 26.49
CA SER A 73 -6.39 -14.41 26.04
C SER A 73 -7.11 -13.06 26.15
N LYS A 74 -6.50 -12.04 26.76
CA LYS A 74 -6.92 -10.63 26.59
C LYS A 74 -6.67 -10.24 25.14
N ARG A 75 -7.56 -10.66 24.25
CA ARG A 75 -7.81 -9.94 23.01
C ARG A 75 -8.24 -8.55 23.44
N GLU A 76 -7.41 -7.54 23.19
CA GLU A 76 -8.00 -6.25 22.85
C GLU A 76 -8.88 -6.50 21.63
N MET A 77 -10.19 -6.64 21.87
CA MET A 77 -11.13 -6.97 20.81
C MET A 77 -11.40 -5.74 19.93
N PRO A 78 -11.51 -5.95 18.62
CA PRO A 78 -11.23 -4.95 17.61
C PRO A 78 -12.45 -4.11 17.29
N LYS A 79 -12.81 -3.14 18.13
CA LYS A 79 -13.52 -1.97 17.59
C LYS A 79 -12.59 -1.09 16.72
N CYS A 80 -11.28 -1.38 16.74
CA CYS A 80 -10.25 -0.58 16.10
C CYS A 80 -9.38 -1.34 15.07
N LEU A 81 -9.56 -2.65 14.85
CA LEU A 81 -8.81 -3.36 13.79
C LEU A 81 -9.63 -3.36 12.50
N LYS A 82 -9.16 -2.61 11.51
CA LYS A 82 -9.54 -2.83 10.10
C LYS A 82 -8.72 -4.01 9.60
N SER A 83 -9.39 -5.04 9.06
CA SER A 83 -8.69 -6.10 8.33
C SER A 83 -7.93 -5.47 7.16
N SER A 84 -6.61 -5.57 7.17
CA SER A 84 -5.74 -5.11 6.09
C SER A 84 -5.02 -6.32 5.53
N VAL A 85 -5.19 -6.58 4.24
CA VAL A 85 -4.37 -7.56 3.52
C VAL A 85 -2.96 -6.99 3.40
N LYS A 86 -1.93 -7.83 3.52
CA LYS A 86 -0.52 -7.40 3.54
C LYS A 86 -0.08 -6.67 2.27
N TYR A 87 -0.75 -6.94 1.14
CA TYR A 87 -0.57 -6.29 -0.16
C TYR A 87 -1.94 -6.11 -0.82
N PRO A 88 -2.70 -5.05 -0.49
CA PRO A 88 -3.95 -4.80 -1.18
C PRO A 88 -3.65 -4.48 -2.64
N GLN A 89 -4.45 -5.02 -3.56
CA GLN A 89 -4.47 -4.48 -4.91
C GLN A 89 -4.99 -3.03 -4.82
N SER A 90 -4.24 -2.11 -5.42
CA SER A 90 -4.56 -0.68 -5.42
C SER A 90 -4.31 -0.11 -6.80
N VAL A 91 -5.17 0.83 -7.21
CA VAL A 91 -4.98 1.63 -8.42
C VAL A 91 -4.71 3.07 -8.04
N MET A 92 -3.82 3.72 -8.78
CA MET A 92 -3.63 5.16 -8.69
C MET A 92 -4.55 5.81 -9.72
N VAL A 93 -5.26 6.87 -9.30
CA VAL A 93 -6.27 7.52 -10.11
C VAL A 93 -6.10 9.02 -9.98
N TRP A 94 -6.19 9.73 -11.09
CA TRP A 94 -6.37 11.17 -11.12
C TRP A 94 -7.78 11.49 -11.59
N GLY A 95 -8.37 12.54 -11.03
CA GLY A 95 -9.66 13.05 -11.46
C GLY A 95 -9.79 14.52 -11.15
N ALA A 96 -10.65 15.20 -11.90
CA ALA A 96 -10.98 16.60 -11.70
C ALA A 96 -12.48 16.79 -11.50
N MET A 97 -12.90 17.89 -10.87
CA MET A 97 -14.31 18.26 -10.74
C MET A 97 -14.48 19.77 -10.81
N SER A 98 -15.65 20.22 -11.20
CA SER A 98 -16.10 21.61 -11.10
C SER A 98 -17.52 21.66 -10.56
N ALA A 99 -18.08 22.87 -10.36
CA ALA A 99 -19.49 23.00 -9.99
C ALA A 99 -20.43 22.43 -11.06
N ALA A 100 -19.99 22.31 -12.32
CA ALA A 100 -20.76 21.77 -13.43
C ALA A 100 -20.78 20.22 -13.45
N GLY A 101 -19.92 19.55 -12.67
CA GLY A 101 -19.88 18.09 -12.60
C GLY A 101 -18.48 17.51 -12.44
N VAL A 102 -18.39 16.19 -12.59
CA VAL A 102 -17.11 15.51 -12.65
C VAL A 102 -16.43 15.72 -14.00
N GLY A 103 -15.13 15.94 -13.96
CA GLY A 103 -14.26 15.96 -15.12
C GLY A 103 -13.70 14.56 -15.43
N PRO A 104 -12.60 14.49 -16.21
CA PRO A 104 -12.00 13.23 -16.60
C PRO A 104 -11.51 12.44 -15.40
N LEU A 105 -11.50 11.13 -15.58
CA LEU A 105 -10.93 10.15 -14.66
C LEU A 105 -9.82 9.39 -15.42
N CYS A 106 -8.63 9.32 -14.85
CA CYS A 106 -7.48 8.67 -15.47
C CYS A 106 -6.83 7.68 -14.51
N PHE A 107 -6.66 6.43 -14.95
CA PHE A 107 -5.88 5.43 -14.22
C PHE A 107 -4.40 5.55 -14.53
N ILE A 108 -3.60 5.68 -13.48
CA ILE A 108 -2.17 5.92 -13.57
C ILE A 108 -1.41 4.64 -13.24
N LYS A 109 -0.45 4.30 -14.09
CA LYS A 109 0.47 3.19 -13.86
C LYS A 109 1.66 3.68 -13.03
N GLY A 110 1.83 3.14 -11.82
CA GLY A 110 2.96 3.45 -10.96
C GLY A 110 2.79 4.72 -10.13
N ARG A 111 3.91 5.40 -9.82
CA ARG A 111 3.92 6.62 -9.01
C ARG A 111 3.89 7.85 -9.91
N VAL A 112 3.13 8.86 -9.51
CA VAL A 112 3.13 10.17 -10.19
C VAL A 112 4.41 10.94 -9.85
N ASN A 113 5.10 11.37 -10.89
CA ASN A 113 6.16 12.37 -10.84
C ASN A 113 5.74 13.62 -11.65
N ALA A 114 6.55 14.68 -11.64
CA ALA A 114 6.23 15.93 -12.32
C ALA A 114 5.97 15.77 -13.83
N ALA A 115 6.76 14.96 -14.54
CA ALA A 115 6.58 14.74 -15.97
C ALA A 115 5.27 14.01 -16.28
N SER A 116 5.02 12.88 -15.60
CA SER A 116 3.76 12.14 -15.75
C SER A 116 2.54 12.98 -15.33
N TYR A 117 2.71 13.91 -14.39
CA TYR A 117 1.64 14.81 -13.99
C TYR A 117 1.35 15.85 -15.08
N GLN A 118 2.38 16.42 -15.70
CA GLN A 118 2.21 17.33 -16.85
C GLN A 118 1.53 16.63 -18.02
N GLU A 119 1.90 15.38 -18.33
CA GLU A 119 1.20 14.56 -19.35
C GLU A 119 -0.29 14.37 -19.00
N ILE A 120 -0.62 14.16 -17.73
CA ILE A 120 -2.02 14.05 -17.29
C ILE A 120 -2.75 15.38 -17.49
N LEU A 121 -2.12 16.51 -17.15
CA LEU A 121 -2.71 17.83 -17.35
C LEU A 121 -2.95 18.10 -18.84
N GLU A 122 -1.97 17.80 -19.68
CA GLU A 122 -2.02 17.97 -21.14
C GLU A 122 -3.17 17.16 -21.76
N HIS A 123 -3.26 15.88 -21.44
CA HIS A 123 -4.17 14.97 -22.14
C HIS A 123 -5.57 14.86 -21.52
N PHE A 124 -5.73 15.25 -20.26
CA PHE A 124 -7.00 15.10 -19.55
C PHE A 124 -7.54 16.44 -19.03
N MET A 125 -6.72 17.26 -18.39
CA MET A 125 -7.20 18.52 -17.79
C MET A 125 -7.51 19.56 -18.87
N LEU A 126 -6.59 19.84 -19.79
CA LEU A 126 -6.79 20.87 -20.83
C LEU A 126 -8.02 20.62 -21.70
N PRO A 127 -8.23 19.43 -22.30
CA PRO A 127 -9.41 19.19 -23.15
C PRO A 127 -10.72 19.28 -22.35
N SER A 128 -10.69 18.92 -21.07
CA SER A 128 -11.86 19.06 -20.21
C SER A 128 -12.13 20.51 -19.84
N ALA A 129 -11.10 21.32 -19.61
CA ALA A 129 -11.24 22.73 -19.31
C ALA A 129 -11.79 23.48 -20.52
N GLU A 130 -11.23 23.25 -21.71
CA GLU A 130 -11.72 23.82 -22.98
C GLU A 130 -13.19 23.45 -23.22
N LYS A 131 -13.58 22.19 -23.00
CA LYS A 131 -14.98 21.77 -23.15
C LYS A 131 -15.94 22.44 -22.15
N LEU A 132 -15.47 22.73 -20.94
CA LEU A 132 -16.31 23.26 -19.86
C LEU A 132 -16.39 24.79 -19.85
N TYR A 133 -15.29 25.46 -20.17
CA TYR A 133 -15.13 26.90 -20.03
C TYR A 133 -14.95 27.60 -21.39
N GLY A 134 -14.59 26.87 -22.45
CA GLY A 134 -14.28 27.47 -23.75
C GLY A 134 -13.11 28.44 -23.62
N ASP A 135 -13.33 29.67 -24.05
CA ASP A 135 -12.36 30.77 -23.98
C ASP A 135 -12.41 31.54 -22.63
N GLU A 136 -13.29 31.13 -21.70
CA GLU A 136 -13.39 31.79 -20.39
C GLU A 136 -12.23 31.41 -19.47
N ASP A 137 -11.77 32.40 -18.70
CA ASP A 137 -10.73 32.19 -17.69
C ASP A 137 -11.22 31.27 -16.57
N PHE A 138 -10.33 30.39 -16.09
CA PHE A 138 -10.58 29.54 -14.94
C PHE A 138 -9.38 29.50 -14.00
N ILE A 139 -9.66 29.17 -12.73
CA ILE A 139 -8.64 28.98 -11.70
C ILE A 139 -8.53 27.48 -11.43
N PHE A 140 -7.32 26.94 -11.61
CA PHE A 140 -7.02 25.55 -11.32
C PHE A 140 -6.61 25.37 -9.85
N GLN A 141 -7.20 24.38 -9.17
CA GLN A 141 -6.84 24.01 -7.80
C GLN A 141 -6.18 22.63 -7.79
N HIS A 142 -5.03 22.52 -7.12
CA HIS A 142 -4.40 21.25 -6.76
C HIS A 142 -3.72 21.32 -5.39
N ASP A 143 -3.37 20.18 -4.80
CA ASP A 143 -2.62 20.13 -3.55
C ASP A 143 -1.11 20.32 -3.77
N LEU A 144 -0.35 20.41 -2.68
CA LEU A 144 1.11 20.59 -2.72
C LEU A 144 1.89 19.28 -2.75
N ALA A 145 1.37 18.24 -3.42
CA ALA A 145 2.15 17.02 -3.63
C ALA A 145 3.47 17.32 -4.38
N PRO A 146 4.55 16.54 -4.18
CA PRO A 146 5.86 16.85 -4.77
C PRO A 146 5.87 17.02 -6.30
N ALA A 147 4.99 16.31 -7.02
CA ALA A 147 4.84 16.45 -8.47
C ALA A 147 4.16 17.76 -8.88
N HIS A 148 3.26 18.27 -8.03
CA HIS A 148 2.48 19.49 -8.27
C HIS A 148 3.31 20.73 -7.94
N SER A 149 4.09 20.69 -6.86
CA SER A 149 4.96 21.79 -6.42
C SER A 149 6.32 21.85 -7.16
N ALA A 150 6.54 20.99 -8.15
CA ALA A 150 7.77 20.98 -8.92
C ALA A 150 7.90 22.26 -9.77
N LYS A 151 9.13 22.81 -9.88
CA LYS A 151 9.40 24.01 -10.70
C LYS A 151 8.97 23.83 -12.16
N THR A 152 9.18 22.65 -12.71
CA THR A 152 8.78 22.31 -14.08
C THR A 152 7.27 22.33 -14.26
N THR A 153 6.52 21.86 -13.26
CA THR A 153 5.05 21.91 -13.25
C THR A 153 4.54 23.35 -13.15
N GLY A 154 5.14 24.17 -12.29
CA GLY A 154 4.82 25.61 -12.22
C GLY A 154 5.10 26.34 -13.54
N LYS A 155 6.22 26.03 -14.19
CA LYS A 155 6.54 26.54 -15.54
C LYS A 155 5.50 26.07 -16.56
N TRP A 156 5.09 24.80 -16.54
CA TRP A 156 4.06 24.26 -17.43
C TRP A 156 2.75 25.07 -17.32
N PHE A 157 2.27 25.37 -16.10
CA PHE A 157 1.07 26.20 -15.92
C PHE A 157 1.25 27.62 -16.48
N THR A 158 2.42 28.22 -16.26
CA THR A 158 2.73 29.57 -16.77
C THR A 158 2.77 29.60 -18.29
N ASP A 159 3.40 28.60 -18.91
CA ASP A 159 3.52 28.48 -20.37
C ASP A 159 2.15 28.26 -21.03
N HIS A 160 1.19 27.66 -20.32
CA HIS A 160 -0.20 27.47 -20.78
C HIS A 160 -1.15 28.61 -20.36
N GLY A 161 -0.66 29.66 -19.69
CA GLY A 161 -1.50 30.78 -19.25
C GLY A 161 -2.53 30.43 -18.17
N ILE A 162 -2.34 29.33 -17.45
CA ILE A 162 -3.31 28.86 -16.45
C ILE A 162 -3.03 29.49 -15.08
N THR A 163 -4.06 30.10 -14.51
CA THR A 163 -4.01 30.60 -13.13
C THR A 163 -4.19 29.44 -12.15
N VAL A 164 -3.21 29.24 -11.27
CA VAL A 164 -3.27 28.23 -10.19
C VAL A 164 -3.62 28.90 -8.87
N LEU A 165 -4.61 28.35 -8.16
CA LEU A 165 -4.98 28.83 -6.83
C LEU A 165 -3.85 28.58 -5.83
N ASN A 166 -3.45 29.63 -5.11
CA ASN A 166 -2.51 29.49 -4.00
C ASN A 166 -3.13 28.63 -2.89
N TRP A 167 -2.58 27.44 -2.66
CA TRP A 167 -3.16 26.44 -1.77
C TRP A 167 -2.30 26.20 -0.51
N PRO A 168 -2.90 26.17 0.69
CA PRO A 168 -2.15 25.83 1.91
C PRO A 168 -1.77 24.35 1.97
N ALA A 169 -0.56 24.06 2.45
CA ALA A 169 -0.10 22.69 2.67
C ALA A 169 -1.03 21.93 3.64
N ASN A 170 -1.16 20.62 3.45
CA ASN A 170 -1.85 19.71 4.38
C ASN A 170 -3.29 20.13 4.76
N SER A 171 -4.05 20.69 3.81
CA SER A 171 -5.42 21.16 4.05
C SER A 171 -6.48 20.36 3.27
N PRO A 172 -6.65 19.05 3.55
CA PRO A 172 -7.62 18.21 2.84
C PRO A 172 -9.07 18.61 3.15
N ASP A 173 -9.34 19.19 4.32
CA ASP A 173 -10.66 19.65 4.75
C ASP A 173 -11.16 20.85 3.93
N LEU A 174 -10.24 21.61 3.34
CA LEU A 174 -10.54 22.65 2.36
C LEU A 174 -10.72 22.11 0.94
N ASN A 175 -10.31 20.89 0.62
CA ASN A 175 -10.33 20.36 -0.75
C ASN A 175 -11.64 19.57 -1.04
N PRO A 176 -12.61 20.10 -1.81
CA PRO A 176 -13.91 19.44 -1.97
C PRO A 176 -13.84 18.10 -2.70
N ILE A 177 -12.80 17.87 -3.50
CA ILE A 177 -12.63 16.61 -4.22
C ILE A 177 -12.36 15.43 -3.28
N GLU A 178 -11.85 15.67 -2.06
CA GLU A 178 -11.68 14.62 -1.05
C GLU A 178 -13.02 14.00 -0.65
N ASN A 179 -14.06 14.84 -0.50
CA ASN A 179 -15.40 14.33 -0.21
C ASN A 179 -16.01 13.59 -1.41
N LEU A 180 -15.63 13.98 -2.63
CA LEU A 180 -16.00 13.27 -3.85
C LEU A 180 -15.34 11.88 -3.89
N TRP A 181 -14.05 11.79 -3.57
CA TRP A 181 -13.36 10.51 -3.40
C TRP A 181 -13.96 9.65 -2.28
N ASP A 182 -14.47 10.25 -1.21
CA ASP A 182 -15.17 9.52 -0.16
C ASP A 182 -16.54 8.98 -0.61
N ILE A 183 -17.23 9.64 -1.53
CA ILE A 183 -18.43 9.07 -2.20
C ILE A 183 -18.02 7.83 -2.99
N VAL A 184 -16.95 7.93 -3.80
CA VAL A 184 -16.44 6.80 -4.59
C VAL A 184 -16.04 5.64 -3.68
N LYS A 185 -15.21 5.88 -2.66
CA LYS A 185 -14.77 4.85 -1.71
C LYS A 185 -15.92 4.17 -0.96
N ARG A 186 -17.03 4.88 -0.70
CA ARG A 186 -18.23 4.28 -0.10
C ARG A 186 -18.91 3.33 -1.09
N LYS A 187 -19.17 3.77 -2.32
CA LYS A 187 -19.74 2.92 -3.38
C LYS A 187 -18.89 1.67 -3.65
N LEU A 188 -17.56 1.80 -3.66
CA LEU A 188 -16.64 0.65 -3.81
C LEU A 188 -16.76 -0.37 -2.68
N ARG A 189 -16.99 0.09 -1.45
CA ARG A 189 -17.16 -0.78 -0.28
C ARG A 189 -18.44 -1.61 -0.38
N ASP A 190 -19.48 -1.03 -0.97
CA ASP A 190 -20.75 -1.70 -1.21
C ASP A 190 -20.64 -2.69 -2.37
N ALA A 191 -19.93 -2.33 -3.45
CA ALA A 191 -19.70 -3.17 -4.63
C ALA A 191 -18.76 -4.37 -4.37
N ARG A 192 -17.81 -4.24 -3.43
CA ARG A 192 -16.83 -5.27 -3.05
C ARG A 192 -16.10 -5.93 -4.24
N PRO A 193 -15.39 -5.14 -5.08
CA PRO A 193 -14.64 -5.69 -6.21
C PRO A 193 -13.53 -6.63 -5.72
N ASN A 194 -13.36 -7.77 -6.39
CA ASN A 194 -12.38 -8.79 -6.04
C ASN A 194 -11.24 -8.93 -7.06
N THR A 195 -11.37 -8.28 -8.22
CA THR A 195 -10.32 -8.21 -9.24
C THR A 195 -9.93 -6.77 -9.54
N LEU A 196 -8.77 -6.58 -10.18
CA LEU A 196 -8.30 -5.26 -10.60
C LEU A 196 -9.24 -4.61 -11.62
N ASP A 197 -9.80 -5.41 -12.52
CA ASP A 197 -10.70 -4.93 -13.57
C ASP A 197 -12.07 -4.57 -12.99
N GLU A 198 -12.60 -5.39 -12.07
CA GLU A 198 -13.80 -5.03 -11.30
C GLU A 198 -13.58 -3.75 -10.49
N LEU A 199 -12.40 -3.56 -9.90
CA LEU A 199 -12.08 -2.36 -9.14
C LEU A 199 -12.10 -1.13 -10.04
N LYS A 200 -11.46 -1.19 -11.22
CA LYS A 200 -11.46 -0.08 -12.18
C LYS A 200 -12.86 0.23 -12.68
N ALA A 201 -13.61 -0.79 -13.11
CA ALA A 201 -14.98 -0.62 -13.58
C ALA A 201 -15.89 -0.03 -12.49
N ALA A 202 -15.74 -0.47 -11.24
CA ALA A 202 -16.50 0.07 -10.12
C ALA A 202 -16.13 1.52 -9.81
N ILE A 203 -14.86 1.92 -9.96
CA ILE A 203 -14.44 3.32 -9.81
C ILE A 203 -15.07 4.16 -10.92
N GLU A 204 -14.99 3.74 -12.18
CA GLU A 204 -15.56 4.45 -13.33
C GLU A 204 -17.07 4.62 -13.18
N ALA A 205 -17.80 3.54 -12.85
CA ALA A 205 -19.24 3.59 -12.62
C ALA A 205 -19.60 4.49 -11.41
N SER A 206 -18.79 4.45 -10.35
CA SER A 206 -19.00 5.30 -9.17
C SER A 206 -18.77 6.77 -9.47
N TRP A 207 -17.75 7.09 -10.28
CA TRP A 207 -17.42 8.43 -10.74
C TRP A 207 -18.50 9.00 -11.67
N ALA A 208 -18.89 8.23 -12.69
CA ALA A 208 -19.90 8.63 -13.67
C ALA A 208 -21.30 8.83 -13.06
N SER A 209 -21.60 8.17 -11.93
CA SER A 209 -22.87 8.33 -11.22
C SER A 209 -22.91 9.51 -10.24
N ILE A 210 -21.87 10.34 -10.19
CA ILE A 210 -21.87 11.58 -9.39
C ILE A 210 -22.53 12.67 -10.22
N THR A 211 -23.58 13.28 -9.67
CA THR A 211 -24.36 14.28 -10.40
C THR A 211 -23.74 15.68 -10.31
N PRO A 212 -23.96 16.54 -11.31
CA PRO A 212 -23.59 17.96 -11.23
C PRO A 212 -24.08 18.65 -9.95
N GLN A 213 -25.29 18.33 -9.50
CA GLN A 213 -25.85 18.87 -8.25
C GLN A 213 -25.00 18.51 -7.02
N GLN A 214 -24.43 17.29 -6.97
CA GLN A 214 -23.54 16.90 -5.88
C GLN A 214 -22.24 17.69 -5.92
N CYS A 215 -21.63 17.85 -7.11
CA CYS A 215 -20.43 18.66 -7.27
C CYS A 215 -20.68 20.12 -6.90
N HIS A 216 -21.77 20.71 -7.39
CA HIS A 216 -22.18 22.08 -7.05
C HIS A 216 -22.30 22.27 -5.53
N ARG A 217 -22.98 21.36 -4.81
CA ARG A 217 -23.10 21.44 -3.34
C ARG A 217 -21.76 21.37 -2.62
N LEU A 218 -20.81 20.58 -3.14
CA LEU A 218 -19.46 20.51 -2.58
C LEU A 218 -18.71 21.83 -2.76
N ILE A 219 -18.74 22.41 -3.96
CA ILE A 219 -18.12 23.72 -4.23
C ILE A 219 -18.80 24.83 -3.40
N ALA A 220 -20.14 24.87 -3.38
CA ALA A 220 -20.92 25.83 -2.58
C ALA A 220 -20.71 25.68 -1.07
N SER A 221 -20.07 24.60 -0.59
CA SER A 221 -19.70 24.46 0.82
C SER A 221 -18.44 25.23 1.22
N MET A 222 -17.63 25.70 0.27
CA MET A 222 -16.34 26.35 0.53
C MET A 222 -16.40 27.52 1.51
N PRO A 223 -17.35 28.47 1.42
CA PRO A 223 -17.42 29.57 2.39
C PRO A 223 -17.54 29.09 3.84
N ARG A 224 -18.34 28.04 4.09
CA ARG A 224 -18.52 27.44 5.42
C ARG A 224 -17.28 26.68 5.89
N ARG A 225 -16.52 26.06 4.97
CA ARG A 225 -15.25 25.39 5.31
C ARG A 225 -14.20 26.41 5.74
N ILE A 226 -14.09 27.51 4.98
CA ILE A 226 -13.19 28.62 5.30
C ILE A 226 -13.56 29.22 6.66
N GLU A 227 -14.83 29.49 6.91
CA GLU A 227 -15.32 29.98 8.22
C GLU A 227 -14.99 28.98 9.36
N ALA A 228 -15.14 27.68 9.12
CA ALA A 228 -14.77 26.66 10.09
C ALA A 228 -13.27 26.66 10.40
N VAL A 229 -12.40 26.82 9.39
CA VAL A 229 -10.95 26.93 9.58
C VAL A 229 -10.58 28.20 10.35
N ILE A 230 -11.21 29.33 10.02
CA ILE A 230 -11.01 30.60 10.74
C ILE A 230 -11.44 30.45 12.20
N SER A 231 -12.62 29.90 12.45
CA SER A 231 -13.15 29.65 13.80
C SER A 231 -12.27 28.68 14.60
N ALA A 232 -11.71 27.69 13.91
CA ALA A 232 -10.74 26.75 14.45
C ALA A 232 -9.32 27.33 14.54
N LYS A 233 -9.08 28.60 14.17
CA LYS A 233 -7.75 29.24 14.18
C LYS A 233 -6.69 28.45 13.40
N GLY A 234 -7.09 27.84 12.28
CA GLY A 234 -6.21 27.02 11.44
C GLY A 234 -6.06 25.56 11.88
N PHE A 235 -6.70 25.12 12.97
CA PHE A 235 -6.74 23.71 13.34
C PHE A 235 -7.67 22.91 12.40
N PRO A 236 -7.45 21.58 12.27
CA PRO A 236 -8.28 20.72 11.42
C PRO A 236 -9.76 20.83 11.73
N THR A 237 -10.58 20.86 10.69
CA THR A 237 -12.04 20.96 10.82
C THR A 237 -12.74 19.61 10.61
N LYS A 238 -14.06 19.61 10.67
CA LYS A 238 -14.89 18.40 10.45
C LYS A 238 -15.01 17.96 8.98
N TYR A 239 -14.48 18.76 8.06
CA TYR A 239 -14.71 18.63 6.62
C TYR A 239 -13.76 17.67 5.93
#